data_AF-A0A7C8ZTQ0-F1
#
_entry.id   AF-A0A7C8ZTQ0-F1
#
_cell.length_a   1.000
_cell.length_b   1.000
_cell.length_c   1.000
_cell.angle_alpha   90.00
_cell.angle_beta   90.00
_cell.angle_gamma   90.00
#
_symmetry.space_group_name_H-M   'P 1'
#
loop_
_entity.id
_entity.type
_entity.pdbx_description
1 polymer ?
#
loop_
_entity_poly.entity_id
_entity_poly.type
_entity_poly.pdbx_seq_one_letter_code
_entity_poly.pdbx_strand_id
1 'polypeptide(L)'
;SQLENHLMAERKRRELLTQQFVALSAVVPGLKKTDKMSVLGETIKYLHQLKEKVKSFEEEVANYRQTVESVVLVKKTQLLVDSINGDDDDNNNNNENDSLPQIEVKVLEKNLLFKVHCEKQKGILPKLFSEIEKCSLTIVTMSVIPFGALALDITILAQMEMGLDENVME
;
A
#
# COMPACT_ATOMS: atom_id res chain seq x y z
N SER A 1 59.47 -7.15 28.72
CA SER A 1 59.06 -7.39 30.13
C SER A 1 57.54 -7.49 30.27
N GLN A 2 57.01 -8.33 31.17
CA GLN A 2 55.56 -8.53 31.37
C GLN A 2 54.78 -7.23 31.65
N LEU A 3 55.42 -6.25 32.27
CA LEU A 3 54.89 -4.90 32.53
C LEU A 3 54.64 -4.09 31.25
N GLU A 4 55.55 -4.16 30.27
CA GLU A 4 55.43 -3.41 29.01
C GLU A 4 54.24 -3.92 28.18
N ASN A 5 54.06 -5.25 28.14
CA ASN A 5 52.92 -5.88 27.49
C ASN A 5 51.60 -5.47 28.14
N HIS A 6 51.55 -5.40 29.48
CA HIS A 6 50.37 -4.95 30.21
C HIS A 6 50.03 -3.47 29.92
N LEU A 7 51.05 -2.60 29.87
CA LEU A 7 50.87 -1.18 29.53
C LEU A 7 50.35 -1.01 28.10
N MET A 8 50.95 -1.72 27.14
CA MET A 8 50.51 -1.69 25.74
C MET A 8 49.07 -2.21 25.58
N ALA A 9 48.68 -3.25 26.32
CA ALA A 9 47.31 -3.76 26.32
C ALA A 9 46.30 -2.72 26.84
N GLU A 10 46.60 -2.05 27.96
CA GLU A 10 45.70 -1.01 28.50
C GLU A 10 45.61 0.23 27.59
N ARG A 11 46.73 0.61 26.95
CA ARG A 11 46.73 1.69 25.95
C ARG A 11 45.79 1.35 24.79
N LYS A 12 45.92 0.15 24.22
CA LYS A 12 45.05 -0.32 23.12
C LYS A 12 43.58 -0.38 23.53
N ARG A 13 43.28 -0.80 24.77
CA ARG A 13 41.92 -0.81 25.32
C ARG A 13 41.31 0.60 25.33
N ARG A 14 42.06 1.61 25.80
CA ARG A 14 41.59 3.01 25.86
C ARG A 14 41.43 3.65 24.49
N GLU A 15 42.29 3.29 23.55
CA GLU A 15 42.20 3.73 22.16
C GLU A 15 40.93 3.19 21.50
N LEU A 16 40.66 1.89 21.62
CA LEU A 16 39.44 1.27 21.11
C LEU A 16 38.17 1.91 21.68
N LEU A 17 38.13 2.13 23.01
CA LEU A 17 37.00 2.81 23.66
C LEU A 17 36.81 4.22 23.08
N THR A 18 37.89 4.97 22.89
CA THR A 18 37.82 6.32 22.32
C THR A 18 37.27 6.29 20.89
N GLN A 19 37.73 5.35 20.06
CA GLN A 19 37.21 5.16 18.71
C GLN A 19 35.72 4.83 18.70
N GLN A 20 35.26 3.96 19.61
CA GLN A 20 33.83 3.64 19.74
C GLN A 20 32.99 4.85 20.15
N PHE A 21 33.49 5.70 21.07
CA PHE A 21 32.80 6.93 21.44
C PHE A 21 32.71 7.92 20.28
N VAL A 22 33.76 8.05 19.48
CA VAL A 22 33.76 8.89 18.28
C VAL A 22 32.75 8.36 17.26
N ALA A 23 32.77 7.05 16.98
CA ALA A 23 31.81 6.43 16.07
C ALA A 23 30.36 6.60 16.56
N LEU A 24 30.11 6.41 17.86
CA LEU A 24 28.80 6.63 18.45
C LEU A 24 28.34 8.09 18.30
N SER A 25 29.25 9.06 18.51
CA SER A 25 28.92 10.48 18.36
C SER A 25 28.60 10.89 16.91
N ALA A 26 29.08 10.14 15.91
CA ALA A 26 28.79 10.41 14.51
C ALA A 26 27.39 9.97 14.09
N VAL A 27 26.81 8.96 14.76
CA VAL A 27 25.50 8.40 14.38
C VAL A 27 24.33 8.99 15.16
N VAL A 28 24.58 9.61 16.30
CA VAL A 28 23.53 10.22 17.14
C VAL A 28 23.31 11.67 16.73
N PRO A 29 22.11 12.03 16.23
CA PRO A 29 21.83 13.39 15.79
C PRO A 29 21.71 14.35 16.98
N GLY A 30 22.01 15.64 16.74
CA GLY A 30 21.80 16.70 17.74
C GLY A 30 22.89 16.83 18.81
N LEU A 31 23.98 16.07 18.70
CA LEU A 31 25.13 16.19 19.60
C LEU A 31 25.89 17.49 19.38
N LYS A 32 25.72 18.46 20.29
CA LYS A 32 26.50 19.72 20.33
C LYS A 32 27.74 19.63 21.21
N LYS A 33 27.74 18.69 22.16
CA LYS A 33 28.83 18.46 23.11
C LYS A 33 29.38 17.06 22.91
N THR A 34 30.69 16.94 22.86
CA THR A 34 31.41 15.69 22.63
C THR A 34 31.96 15.06 23.91
N ASP A 35 31.48 15.50 25.08
CA ASP A 35 31.85 14.86 26.35
C ASP A 35 31.18 13.49 26.49
N LYS A 36 31.91 12.53 27.08
CA LYS A 36 31.50 11.12 27.11
C LYS A 36 30.15 10.90 27.80
N MET A 37 29.83 11.71 28.81
CA MET A 37 28.57 11.61 29.55
C MET A 37 27.40 12.10 28.70
N SER A 38 27.55 13.25 28.04
CA SER A 38 26.52 13.78 27.14
C SER A 38 26.29 12.87 25.94
N VAL A 39 27.36 12.31 25.35
CA VAL A 39 27.22 11.35 24.24
C VAL A 39 26.36 10.16 24.66
N LEU A 40 26.61 9.55 25.83
CA LEU A 40 25.80 8.43 26.32
C LEU A 40 24.36 8.85 26.64
N GLY A 41 24.16 9.98 27.32
CA GLY A 41 22.83 10.46 27.70
C GLY A 41 21.94 10.73 26.48
N GLU A 42 22.47 11.45 25.49
CA GLU A 42 21.77 11.73 24.24
C GLU A 42 21.57 10.46 23.40
N THR A 43 22.52 9.51 23.41
CA THR A 43 22.35 8.20 22.76
C THR A 43 21.16 7.44 23.34
N ILE A 44 21.06 7.34 24.67
CA ILE A 44 19.97 6.63 25.35
C ILE A 44 18.63 7.29 25.00
N LYS A 45 18.58 8.62 25.06
CA LYS A 45 17.38 9.38 24.68
C LYS A 45 16.97 9.12 23.24
N TYR A 46 17.93 9.16 22.30
CA TYR A 46 17.67 8.90 20.89
C TYR A 46 17.16 7.47 20.64
N LEU A 47 17.72 6.47 21.33
CA LEU A 47 17.23 5.09 21.26
C LEU A 47 15.78 4.95 21.75
N HIS A 48 15.42 5.62 22.84
CA HIS A 48 14.04 5.64 23.31
C HIS A 48 13.09 6.28 22.30
N GLN A 49 13.47 7.42 21.73
CA GLN A 49 12.68 8.09 20.68
C GLN A 49 12.52 7.20 19.44
N LEU A 50 13.58 6.50 19.03
CA LEU A 50 13.53 5.61 17.89
C LEU A 50 12.59 4.42 18.16
N LYS A 51 12.65 3.84 19.36
CA LYS A 51 11.75 2.75 19.79
C LYS A 51 10.29 3.19 19.78
N GLU A 52 10.00 4.40 20.27
CA GLU A 52 8.65 4.96 20.27
C GLU A 52 8.13 5.19 18.84
N LYS A 53 8.97 5.72 17.94
CA LYS A 53 8.62 5.91 16.52
C LYS A 53 8.34 4.60 15.79
N VAL A 54 9.15 3.56 16.05
CA VAL A 54 8.89 2.23 15.47
C VAL A 54 7.55 1.71 15.96
N LYS A 55 7.29 1.80 17.27
CA LYS A 55 6.00 1.38 17.84
C LYS A 55 4.82 2.16 17.24
N SER A 56 4.92 3.47 17.10
CA SER A 56 3.85 4.28 16.50
C SER A 56 3.59 3.91 15.04
N PHE A 57 4.65 3.64 14.25
CA PHE A 57 4.49 3.19 12.87
C PHE A 57 3.92 1.78 12.77
N GLU A 58 4.30 0.87 13.66
CA GLU A 58 3.70 -0.47 13.71
C GLU A 58 2.21 -0.41 14.05
N GLU A 59 1.82 0.45 14.99
CA GLU A 59 0.40 0.71 15.33
C GLU A 59 -0.35 1.36 14.16
N GLU A 60 0.24 2.35 13.48
CA GLU A 60 -0.35 2.98 12.29
C GLU A 60 -0.56 1.97 11.16
N VAL A 61 0.44 1.11 10.89
CA VAL A 61 0.33 0.04 9.90
C VAL A 61 -0.70 -1.01 10.31
N ALA A 62 -0.78 -1.37 11.60
CA ALA A 62 -1.80 -2.30 12.09
C ALA A 62 -3.21 -1.73 11.90
N ASN A 63 -3.40 -0.46 12.23
CA ASN A 63 -4.66 0.26 12.00
C ASN A 63 -4.99 0.34 10.50
N TYR A 64 -4.00 0.64 9.65
CA TYR A 64 -4.18 0.66 8.20
C TYR A 64 -4.49 -0.72 7.62
N ARG A 65 -3.89 -1.79 8.14
CA ARG A 65 -4.19 -3.17 7.70
C ARG A 65 -5.59 -3.60 8.10
N GLN A 66 -6.04 -3.21 9.29
CA GLN A 66 -7.40 -3.48 9.75
C GLN A 66 -8.45 -2.76 8.88
N THR A 67 -8.14 -1.60 8.30
CA THR A 67 -9.04 -0.89 7.38
C THR A 67 -8.96 -1.39 5.91
N VAL A 68 -7.87 -2.06 5.52
CA VAL A 68 -7.69 -2.65 4.16
C VAL A 68 -8.19 -4.10 4.05
N GLU A 69 -8.53 -4.76 5.18
CA GLU A 69 -8.85 -6.20 5.22
C GLU A 69 -10.19 -6.59 4.56
N SER A 70 -10.95 -5.65 4.00
CA SER A 70 -12.05 -5.98 3.08
C SER A 70 -11.51 -6.26 1.67
N VAL A 71 -10.70 -7.32 1.57
CA VAL A 71 -10.29 -7.91 0.29
C VAL A 71 -11.39 -8.87 -0.14
N VAL A 72 -12.44 -8.34 -0.77
CA VAL A 72 -13.39 -9.18 -1.48
C VAL A 72 -12.74 -9.56 -2.81
N LEU A 73 -12.18 -10.77 -2.86
CA LEU A 73 -11.90 -11.47 -4.11
C LEU A 73 -13.23 -11.73 -4.82
N VAL A 74 -13.65 -10.84 -5.74
CA VAL A 74 -14.85 -11.08 -6.53
C VAL A 74 -14.51 -12.05 -7.67
N LYS A 75 -15.22 -13.18 -7.64
CA LYS A 75 -15.28 -14.25 -8.62
C LYS A 75 -15.39 -13.72 -10.06
N LYS A 76 -14.81 -14.49 -10.99
CA LYS A 76 -15.14 -14.51 -12.42
C LYS A 76 -16.67 -14.61 -12.59
N THR A 77 -17.37 -13.51 -12.77
CA THR A 77 -18.82 -13.46 -12.96
C THR A 77 -19.13 -13.56 -14.45
N GLN A 78 -19.80 -14.65 -14.82
CA GLN A 78 -20.39 -14.84 -16.14
C GLN A 78 -21.76 -14.16 -16.10
N LEU A 79 -21.88 -12.95 -16.66
CA LEU A 79 -23.16 -12.30 -16.88
C LEU A 79 -23.75 -12.83 -18.19
N LEU A 80 -24.62 -13.84 -18.07
CA LEU A 80 -25.62 -14.12 -19.10
C LEU A 80 -26.83 -13.24 -18.78
N VAL A 81 -26.99 -12.15 -19.52
CA VAL A 81 -28.28 -11.48 -19.69
C VAL A 81 -28.46 -11.31 -21.18
N ASP A 82 -29.41 -12.06 -21.72
CA ASP A 82 -30.37 -11.57 -22.71
C ASP A 82 -31.54 -12.57 -22.72
N SER A 83 -32.64 -12.19 -22.08
CA SER A 83 -33.95 -12.73 -22.42
C SER A 83 -34.54 -11.79 -23.44
N ILE A 84 -34.87 -12.28 -24.64
CA ILE A 84 -36.23 -12.37 -25.21
C ILE A 84 -36.13 -13.05 -26.60
N ASN A 85 -36.85 -14.16 -26.72
CA ASN A 85 -37.36 -14.86 -27.92
C ASN A 85 -37.02 -14.30 -29.32
N GLY A 86 -36.40 -15.15 -30.14
CA GLY A 86 -36.36 -15.04 -31.60
C GLY A 86 -35.93 -16.38 -32.20
N ASP A 87 -36.90 -17.12 -32.73
CA ASP A 87 -36.73 -18.30 -33.58
C ASP A 87 -36.04 -17.86 -34.88
N ASP A 88 -34.84 -18.35 -35.16
CA ASP A 88 -34.39 -18.66 -36.53
C ASP A 88 -33.08 -19.45 -36.52
N ASP A 89 -33.10 -20.46 -37.38
CA ASP A 89 -32.06 -21.42 -37.72
C ASP A 89 -30.88 -20.71 -38.41
N ASP A 90 -29.67 -20.72 -37.81
CA ASP A 90 -28.47 -20.90 -38.63
C ASP A 90 -27.20 -21.23 -37.83
N ASN A 91 -26.46 -22.14 -38.43
CA ASN A 91 -25.27 -22.81 -37.97
C ASN A 91 -24.04 -21.88 -37.98
N ASN A 92 -23.45 -21.57 -36.81
CA ASN A 92 -22.05 -21.16 -36.77
C ASN A 92 -21.37 -21.47 -35.42
N ASN A 93 -20.34 -22.31 -35.46
CA ASN A 93 -19.48 -22.66 -34.33
C ASN A 93 -18.65 -21.44 -33.89
N ASN A 94 -19.21 -20.62 -33.00
CA ASN A 94 -18.47 -19.55 -32.32
C ASN A 94 -17.79 -20.11 -31.07
N ASN A 95 -16.53 -20.52 -31.20
CA ASN A 95 -15.62 -20.54 -30.06
C ASN A 95 -15.11 -19.12 -29.82
N GLU A 96 -16.01 -18.21 -29.41
CA GLU A 96 -15.61 -16.95 -28.78
C GLU A 96 -15.01 -17.32 -27.43
N ASN A 97 -13.69 -17.45 -27.39
CA ASN A 97 -12.93 -17.49 -26.16
C ASN A 97 -13.04 -16.11 -25.50
N ASP A 98 -14.19 -15.82 -24.89
CA ASP A 98 -14.38 -14.63 -24.07
C ASP A 98 -13.41 -14.70 -22.88
N SER A 99 -12.24 -14.09 -23.04
CA SER A 99 -11.32 -13.87 -21.94
C SER A 99 -11.98 -12.85 -21.01
N LEU A 100 -12.70 -13.36 -20.02
CA LEU A 100 -13.37 -12.53 -19.02
C LEU A 100 -12.36 -11.62 -18.30
N PRO A 101 -12.72 -10.36 -18.02
CA PRO A 101 -11.83 -9.42 -17.35
C PRO A 101 -11.50 -9.90 -15.92
N GLN A 102 -10.25 -9.76 -15.52
CA GLN A 102 -9.82 -10.00 -14.14
C GLN A 102 -9.98 -8.69 -13.36
N ILE A 103 -10.84 -8.70 -12.34
CA ILE A 103 -11.13 -7.52 -11.52
C ILE A 103 -10.70 -7.80 -10.08
N GLU A 104 -9.78 -6.99 -9.57
CA GLU A 104 -9.41 -6.94 -8.16
C GLU A 104 -9.98 -5.65 -7.56
N VAL A 105 -10.68 -5.77 -6.43
CA VAL A 105 -11.22 -4.61 -5.70
C VAL A 105 -10.62 -4.58 -4.31
N LYS A 106 -10.07 -3.43 -3.91
CA LYS A 106 -9.61 -3.18 -2.56
C LYS A 106 -10.44 -2.07 -1.94
N VAL A 107 -10.92 -2.27 -0.73
CA VAL A 107 -11.68 -1.25 -0.01
C VAL A 107 -10.82 -0.73 1.14
N LEU A 108 -10.79 0.59 1.29
CA LEU A 108 -10.14 1.31 2.38
C LEU A 108 -11.09 2.39 2.87
N GLU A 109 -11.72 2.17 4.03
CA GLU A 109 -12.72 3.07 4.61
C GLU A 109 -13.87 3.38 3.62
N LYS A 110 -13.84 4.58 3.00
CA LYS A 110 -14.81 5.02 1.98
C LYS A 110 -14.27 4.92 0.56
N ASN A 111 -13.00 4.55 0.38
CA ASN A 111 -12.34 4.49 -0.91
C ASN A 111 -12.33 3.05 -1.43
N LEU A 112 -12.63 2.89 -2.72
CA LEU A 112 -12.58 1.62 -3.43
C LEU A 112 -11.56 1.75 -4.56
N LEU A 113 -10.59 0.84 -4.60
CA LEU A 113 -9.60 0.72 -5.66
C LEU A 113 -9.94 -0.50 -6.52
N PHE A 114 -10.40 -0.26 -7.73
CA PHE A 114 -10.61 -1.28 -8.75
C PHE A 114 -9.36 -1.38 -9.61
N LYS A 115 -8.87 -2.61 -9.80
CA LYS A 115 -7.87 -2.96 -10.80
C LYS A 115 -8.50 -3.94 -11.76
N VAL A 116 -8.67 -3.52 -13.01
CA VAL A 116 -9.29 -4.31 -14.06
C VAL A 116 -8.22 -4.59 -15.11
N HIS A 117 -7.94 -5.87 -15.31
CA HIS A 117 -7.12 -6.35 -16.43
C HIS A 117 -8.04 -6.97 -17.46
N CYS A 118 -8.01 -6.48 -18.70
CA CYS A 118 -8.89 -6.95 -19.77
C CYS A 118 -8.21 -6.88 -21.13
N GLU A 119 -8.74 -7.64 -22.09
CA GLU A 119 -8.36 -7.48 -23.48
C GLU A 119 -8.87 -6.12 -24.02
N LYS A 120 -8.10 -5.53 -24.95
CA LYS A 120 -8.41 -4.25 -25.57
C LYS A 120 -9.61 -4.41 -26.51
N GLN A 121 -10.79 -4.13 -25.98
CA GLN A 121 -12.04 -4.15 -26.72
C GLN A 121 -12.62 -2.74 -26.88
N LYS A 122 -13.31 -2.48 -27.99
CA LYS A 122 -13.98 -1.20 -28.22
C LYS A 122 -15.12 -1.04 -27.19
N GLY A 123 -15.14 0.09 -26.50
CA GLY A 123 -16.23 0.42 -25.57
C GLY A 123 -16.15 -0.23 -24.19
N ILE A 124 -15.02 -0.81 -23.79
CA ILE A 124 -14.86 -1.38 -22.44
C ILE A 124 -14.95 -0.30 -21.34
N LEU A 125 -14.38 0.88 -21.58
CA LEU A 125 -14.40 2.00 -20.63
C LEU A 125 -15.83 2.47 -20.31
N PRO A 126 -16.69 2.85 -21.28
CA PRO A 126 -18.05 3.30 -20.96
C PRO A 126 -18.90 2.22 -20.29
N LYS A 127 -18.72 0.93 -20.62
CA LYS A 127 -19.39 -0.18 -19.91
C LYS A 127 -18.98 -0.21 -18.44
N LEU A 128 -17.68 -0.10 -18.16
CA LEU A 128 -17.15 -0.07 -16.79
C LEU A 128 -17.67 1.15 -16.01
N PHE A 129 -17.69 2.33 -16.63
CA PHE A 129 -18.26 3.53 -16.02
C PHE A 129 -19.74 3.37 -15.67
N SER A 130 -20.53 2.82 -16.61
CA SER A 130 -21.95 2.60 -16.37
C SER A 130 -22.22 1.66 -15.20
N GLU A 131 -21.34 0.69 -14.97
CA GLU A 131 -21.48 -0.24 -13.86
C GLU A 131 -21.09 0.39 -12.53
N ILE A 132 -20.04 1.22 -12.51
CA ILE A 132 -19.60 1.95 -11.30
C ILE A 132 -20.63 3.00 -10.89
N GLU A 133 -21.25 3.68 -11.86
CA GLU A 133 -22.29 4.68 -11.62
C GLU A 133 -23.55 4.06 -10.99
N LYS A 134 -23.94 2.84 -11.40
CA LYS A 134 -25.03 2.08 -10.74
C LYS A 134 -24.75 1.77 -9.27
N CYS A 135 -23.48 1.72 -8.87
CA CYS A 135 -23.08 1.42 -7.50
C CYS A 135 -23.02 2.65 -6.59
N SER A 136 -23.47 3.84 -7.04
CA SER A 136 -23.42 5.09 -6.26
C SER A 136 -22.00 5.42 -5.77
N LEU A 137 -20.99 5.15 -6.60
CA LEU A 137 -19.60 5.43 -6.31
C LEU A 137 -19.13 6.65 -7.11
N THR A 138 -18.51 7.61 -6.43
CA THR A 138 -17.92 8.79 -7.06
C THR A 138 -16.50 8.49 -7.50
N ILE A 139 -16.21 8.56 -8.79
CA ILE A 139 -14.87 8.29 -9.31
C ILE A 139 -13.97 9.49 -9.00
N VAL A 140 -12.93 9.25 -8.18
CA VAL A 140 -11.94 10.25 -7.79
C VAL A 140 -10.84 10.33 -8.85
N THR A 141 -10.34 9.18 -9.29
CA THR A 141 -9.25 9.11 -10.26
C THR A 141 -9.35 7.83 -11.07
N MET A 142 -9.04 7.92 -12.36
CA MET A 142 -8.91 6.77 -13.24
C MET A 142 -7.60 6.85 -14.01
N SER A 143 -6.93 5.72 -14.15
CA SER A 143 -5.80 5.51 -15.04
C SER A 143 -6.07 4.33 -15.95
N VAL A 144 -5.74 4.48 -17.23
CA VAL A 144 -5.87 3.44 -18.25
C VAL A 144 -4.52 3.28 -18.91
N ILE A 145 -3.91 2.11 -18.76
CA ILE A 145 -2.58 1.80 -19.28
C ILE A 145 -2.73 0.68 -20.30
N PRO A 146 -2.41 0.92 -21.58
CA PRO A 146 -2.34 -0.16 -22.55
C PRO A 146 -1.12 -1.03 -22.29
N PHE A 147 -1.33 -2.34 -22.25
CA PHE A 147 -0.28 -3.34 -22.14
C PHE A 147 -0.14 -4.11 -23.45
N GLY A 148 0.88 -3.75 -24.23
CA GLY A 148 1.06 -4.28 -25.59
C GLY A 148 -0.08 -3.90 -26.54
N ALA A 149 -0.30 -4.71 -27.57
CA ALA A 149 -1.32 -4.45 -28.58
C ALA A 149 -2.73 -4.90 -28.17
N LEU A 150 -2.81 -5.84 -27.22
CA LEU A 150 -4.02 -6.61 -26.95
C LEU A 150 -4.59 -6.43 -25.55
N ALA A 151 -3.89 -5.85 -24.58
CA ALA A 151 -4.39 -5.74 -23.20
C ALA A 151 -4.49 -4.29 -22.70
N LEU A 152 -5.35 -4.10 -21.71
CA LEU A 152 -5.55 -2.85 -20.98
C LEU A 152 -5.55 -3.16 -19.47
N ASP A 153 -4.75 -2.39 -18.73
CA ASP A 153 -4.82 -2.29 -17.27
C ASP A 153 -5.52 -0.99 -16.89
N ILE A 154 -6.66 -1.11 -16.23
CA ILE A 154 -7.47 0.03 -15.77
C ILE A 154 -7.41 0.05 -14.25
N THR A 155 -7.02 1.18 -13.67
CA THR A 155 -7.05 1.41 -12.22
C THR A 155 -8.02 2.54 -11.92
N ILE A 156 -9.02 2.29 -11.09
CA ILE A 156 -10.05 3.28 -10.71
C ILE A 156 -10.03 3.42 -9.19
N LEU A 157 -9.85 4.64 -8.72
CA LEU A 157 -10.10 5.04 -7.35
C LEU A 157 -11.48 5.70 -7.30
N ALA A 158 -12.40 5.08 -6.59
CA ALA A 158 -13.74 5.61 -6.33
C ALA A 158 -13.96 5.82 -4.84
N GLN A 159 -14.92 6.67 -4.49
CA GLN A 159 -15.31 6.96 -3.13
C GLN A 159 -16.83 6.74 -2.98
N MET A 160 -17.23 6.04 -1.91
CA MET A 160 -18.62 5.88 -1.56
C MET A 160 -19.14 7.16 -0.90
N GLU A 161 -20.22 7.74 -1.42
CA GLU A 161 -20.93 8.80 -0.71
C GLU A 161 -21.66 8.18 0.49
N MET A 162 -21.25 8.56 1.70
CA MET A 162 -22.12 8.42 2.86
C MET A 162 -23.10 9.59 2.81
N GLY A 163 -24.38 9.29 2.59
CA GLY A 163 -25.46 10.24 2.88
C GLY A 163 -25.28 10.75 4.31
N LEU A 164 -25.07 12.06 4.44
CA LEU A 164 -25.17 12.75 5.72
C LEU A 164 -26.66 12.86 6.06
N ASP A 165 -27.24 11.78 6.59
CA ASP A 165 -28.55 11.83 7.25
C ASP A 165 -28.35 11.49 8.73
N GLU A 166 -28.48 12.53 9.59
CA GLU A 166 -28.59 12.61 11.06
C GLU A 166 -27.75 13.82 11.54
N ASN A 167 -28.26 14.99 11.95
CA ASN A 167 -29.51 15.36 12.58
C ASN A 167 -29.90 16.80 12.19
N VAL A 168 -31.05 16.98 11.55
CA VAL A 168 -31.90 18.13 11.83
C VAL A 168 -32.85 17.65 12.92
N MET A 169 -32.56 18.01 14.17
CA MET A 169 -33.62 18.15 15.16
C MET A 169 -33.65 19.60 15.61
N GLU A 170 -34.82 20.16 15.34
CA GLU A 170 -35.46 21.39 15.77
C GLU A 170 -35.19 21.80 17.23
#